data_AF-A0A388P8F2-F1
#
_entry.id   AF-A0A388P8F2-F1
#
_cell.length_a   1.000
_cell.length_b   1.000
_cell.length_c   1.000
_cell.angle_alpha   90.00
_cell.angle_beta   90.00
_cell.angle_gamma   90.00
#
_symmetry.space_group_name_H-M   'P 1'
#
loop_
_entity.id
_entity.type
_entity.pdbx_description
1 polymer ?
#
loop_
_entity_poly.entity_id
_entity_poly.type
_entity_poly.pdbx_seq_one_letter_code
_entity_poly.pdbx_strand_id
1 'polypeptide(L)'
;PTAPSTALTPTLLAAKIRGFAPRVTHGRFGGGIVIAPGKLPGLLKTAYFYLPERELFGRPQTSARRPARRRTAIRAAVGRALDFGELVDGDALVHVTQGVCLFRGIKAHEHNGRTEDFVGLEFAEKSMLHLPVRESHLLTRYIGIGRAHPKLSKLGGGGWEKSRKAAEKATADLAAQLLAMQGPPARPAWHHAPQGPGQRLMGEFERSFRTARLPTKRARSST
;
A
#
# COMPACT_ATOMS: atom_id res chain seq x y z
N PRO A 1 -1.88 -57.69 31.50
CA PRO A 1 -3.11 -56.88 31.68
C PRO A 1 -3.21 -55.79 30.60
N THR A 2 -4.10 -56.04 29.63
CA THR A 2 -4.96 -55.06 28.94
C THR A 2 -4.34 -53.80 28.34
N ALA A 3 -4.38 -53.75 27.00
CA ALA A 3 -4.26 -52.52 26.20
C ALA A 3 -5.27 -51.44 26.64
N PRO A 4 -4.98 -50.18 26.33
CA PRO A 4 -5.99 -49.32 25.74
C PRO A 4 -5.70 -49.18 24.24
N SER A 5 -6.57 -49.85 23.47
CA SER A 5 -6.93 -49.40 22.13
C SER A 5 -7.47 -47.98 22.24
N THR A 6 -6.74 -47.00 21.70
CA THR A 6 -7.32 -45.68 21.44
C THR A 6 -7.00 -45.29 20.01
N ALA A 7 -8.06 -45.35 19.21
CA ALA A 7 -8.12 -45.05 17.81
C ALA A 7 -7.46 -43.71 17.46
N LEU A 8 -6.88 -43.67 16.26
CA LEU A 8 -6.56 -42.44 15.56
C LEU A 8 -7.80 -41.53 15.58
N THR A 9 -7.63 -40.32 16.11
CA THR A 9 -8.66 -39.29 16.10
C THR A 9 -9.12 -39.06 14.65
N PRO A 10 -10.42 -39.11 14.35
CA PRO A 10 -10.95 -39.12 12.97
C PRO A 10 -10.59 -37.87 12.15
N THR A 11 -10.07 -36.83 12.79
CA THR A 11 -9.67 -35.57 12.16
C THR A 11 -8.49 -35.72 11.18
N LEU A 12 -7.56 -36.65 11.42
CA LEU A 12 -6.40 -36.87 10.54
C LEU A 12 -6.72 -37.69 9.28
N LEU A 13 -7.86 -38.37 9.26
CA LEU A 13 -8.31 -39.19 8.13
C LEU A 13 -8.90 -38.34 6.98
N ALA A 14 -9.22 -37.08 7.24
CA ALA A 14 -9.93 -36.21 6.30
C ALA A 14 -9.02 -35.45 5.31
N ALA A 15 -7.71 -35.40 5.53
CA ALA A 15 -6.78 -34.70 4.64
C ALA A 15 -6.13 -35.67 3.63
N LYS A 16 -6.95 -36.27 2.75
CA LYS A 16 -6.46 -37.11 1.67
C LYS A 16 -5.82 -36.24 0.57
N ILE A 17 -4.55 -35.87 0.77
CA ILE A 17 -3.75 -35.16 -0.24
C ILE A 17 -3.45 -36.15 -1.38
N ARG A 18 -3.94 -35.88 -2.59
CA ARG A 18 -3.70 -36.75 -3.77
C ARG A 18 -2.18 -36.91 -4.01
N GLY A 19 -1.72 -38.17 -3.97
CA GLY A 19 -0.32 -38.54 -4.23
C GLY A 19 0.58 -38.65 -3.00
N PHE A 20 0.08 -38.38 -1.79
CA PHE A 20 0.86 -38.47 -0.55
C PHE A 20 0.35 -39.62 0.33
N ALA A 21 1.18 -40.65 0.50
CA ALA A 21 0.93 -41.75 1.44
C ALA A 21 1.79 -41.53 2.69
N PRO A 22 1.23 -41.01 3.80
CA PRO A 22 2.01 -40.79 5.00
C PRO A 22 2.43 -42.12 5.63
N ARG A 23 3.74 -42.35 5.74
CA ARG A 23 4.29 -43.39 6.63
C ARG A 23 4.52 -42.75 8.00
N VAL A 24 3.61 -43.00 8.92
CA VAL A 24 3.75 -42.58 10.31
C VAL A 24 4.57 -43.63 11.04
N THR A 25 5.75 -43.25 11.51
CA THR A 25 6.57 -44.07 12.42
C THR A 25 6.64 -43.37 13.77
N HIS A 26 6.49 -44.15 14.84
CA HIS A 26 6.62 -43.65 16.21
C HIS A 26 8.07 -43.83 16.68
N GLY A 27 8.70 -42.75 17.18
CA GLY A 27 10.04 -42.76 17.76
C GLY A 27 10.29 -41.54 18.65
N ARG A 28 11.18 -41.67 19.64
CA ARG A 28 11.67 -40.56 20.48
C ARG A 28 12.79 -39.83 19.73
N PHE A 29 12.62 -38.52 19.45
CA PHE A 29 13.68 -37.70 18.85
C PHE A 29 14.79 -37.44 19.90
N GLY A 30 15.85 -38.25 19.85
CA GLY A 30 16.95 -38.23 20.84
C GLY A 30 18.22 -37.46 20.43
N GLY A 31 18.29 -36.91 19.21
CA GLY A 31 19.47 -36.18 18.72
C GLY A 31 19.06 -34.81 18.21
N GLY A 32 19.74 -33.75 18.64
CA GLY A 32 19.33 -32.35 18.46
C GLY A 32 19.04 -31.89 17.02
N ILE A 33 18.46 -30.69 16.92
CA ILE A 33 18.14 -30.05 15.64
C ILE A 33 19.37 -29.28 15.13
N VAL A 34 19.76 -29.50 13.88
CA VAL A 34 20.82 -28.74 13.20
C VAL A 34 20.19 -27.90 12.10
N ILE A 35 20.39 -26.58 12.16
CA ILE A 35 19.95 -25.62 11.14
C ILE A 35 21.15 -25.29 10.25
N ALA A 36 21.09 -25.69 8.99
CA ALA A 36 22.13 -25.39 8.01
C ALA A 36 21.56 -24.46 6.91
N PRO A 37 22.12 -23.26 6.69
CA PRO A 37 21.72 -22.40 5.58
C PRO A 37 22.28 -22.95 4.26
N GLY A 38 21.41 -23.29 3.31
CA GLY A 38 21.83 -23.74 1.98
C GLY A 38 20.78 -24.57 1.23
N LYS A 39 20.99 -24.75 -0.09
CA LYS A 39 20.20 -25.69 -0.90
C LYS A 39 20.83 -27.07 -0.79
N LEU A 40 20.19 -27.97 -0.06
CA LEU A 40 20.57 -29.38 -0.02
C LEU A 40 19.75 -30.16 -1.06
N PRO A 41 20.37 -30.66 -2.14
CA PRO A 41 19.68 -31.52 -3.09
C PRO A 41 19.62 -32.96 -2.55
N GLY A 42 18.42 -33.47 -2.32
CA GLY A 42 18.18 -34.93 -2.16
C GLY A 42 17.89 -35.44 -0.75
N LEU A 43 17.40 -36.70 -0.72
CA LEU A 43 17.08 -37.45 0.50
C LEU A 43 18.37 -37.93 1.16
N LEU A 44 18.58 -37.62 2.44
CA LEU A 44 19.72 -38.13 3.22
C LEU A 44 19.46 -39.58 3.68
N LYS A 45 20.55 -40.32 3.96
CA LYS A 45 20.50 -41.71 4.47
C LYS A 45 19.72 -41.83 5.79
N THR A 46 19.25 -43.06 6.02
CA THR A 46 18.12 -43.57 6.83
C THR A 46 17.98 -43.18 8.32
N ALA A 47 18.66 -42.13 8.80
CA ALA A 47 18.57 -41.67 10.19
C ALA A 47 18.24 -40.18 10.36
N TYR A 48 18.21 -39.40 9.28
CA TYR A 48 17.94 -37.96 9.34
C TYR A 48 16.62 -37.60 8.66
N PHE A 49 15.77 -36.85 9.36
CA PHE A 49 14.55 -36.29 8.79
C PHE A 49 14.83 -34.87 8.26
N TYR A 50 14.69 -34.69 6.95
CA TYR A 50 14.87 -33.39 6.30
C TYR A 50 13.51 -32.68 6.18
N LEU A 51 13.36 -31.55 6.89
CA LEU A 51 12.16 -30.73 6.84
C LEU A 51 12.48 -29.37 6.19
N PRO A 52 12.21 -29.18 4.89
CA PRO A 52 12.50 -27.93 4.22
C PRO A 52 11.48 -26.85 4.59
N GLU A 53 11.89 -25.59 4.47
CA GLU A 53 11.07 -24.40 4.78
C GLU A 53 9.69 -24.44 4.11
N ARG A 54 9.60 -24.92 2.86
CA ARG A 54 8.34 -25.05 2.11
C ARG A 54 7.32 -26.01 2.71
N GLU A 55 7.76 -27.01 3.48
CA GLU A 55 6.88 -27.96 4.17
C GLU A 55 6.45 -27.40 5.53
N LEU A 56 7.29 -26.55 6.14
CA LEU A 56 7.02 -25.93 7.43
C LEU A 56 6.09 -24.71 7.33
N PHE A 57 6.23 -23.94 6.25
CA PHE A 57 5.46 -22.69 6.03
C PHE A 57 4.52 -22.74 4.83
N GLY A 58 4.45 -23.87 4.13
CA GLY A 58 3.65 -24.04 2.91
C GLY A 58 4.26 -23.38 1.68
N ARG A 59 3.72 -23.69 0.49
CA ARG A 59 4.10 -22.99 -0.74
C ARG A 59 3.56 -21.56 -0.70
N PRO A 60 4.39 -20.52 -0.92
CA PRO A 60 3.85 -19.21 -1.21
C PRO A 60 2.98 -19.33 -2.47
N GLN A 61 1.69 -19.02 -2.35
CA GLN A 61 0.78 -18.92 -3.48
C GLN A 61 1.36 -17.88 -4.45
N THR A 62 2.00 -18.33 -5.53
CA THR A 62 2.27 -17.46 -6.66
C THR A 62 0.92 -17.01 -7.18
N SER A 63 0.55 -15.77 -6.85
CA SER A 63 -0.60 -15.04 -7.37
C SER A 63 -0.80 -15.42 -8.84
N ALA A 64 -1.91 -16.11 -9.11
CA ALA A 64 -2.31 -16.49 -10.45
C ALA A 64 -2.17 -15.30 -11.41
N ARG A 65 -1.59 -15.53 -12.58
CA ARG A 65 -1.54 -14.57 -13.69
C ARG A 65 -2.96 -14.11 -14.01
N ARG A 66 -3.31 -12.92 -13.54
CA ARG A 66 -4.54 -12.22 -13.89
C ARG A 66 -4.44 -11.84 -15.38
N PRO A 67 -5.43 -12.14 -16.24
CA PRO A 67 -5.34 -11.77 -17.65
C PRO A 67 -5.50 -10.26 -17.78
N ALA A 68 -4.39 -9.56 -18.01
CA ALA A 68 -4.37 -8.12 -18.25
C ALA A 68 -4.00 -7.87 -19.72
N ARG A 69 -5.00 -7.79 -20.60
CA ARG A 69 -4.70 -7.42 -22.00
C ARG A 69 -5.65 -6.43 -22.67
N ARG A 70 -6.67 -5.89 -21.98
CA ARG A 70 -7.52 -4.82 -22.56
C ARG A 70 -7.67 -3.56 -21.71
N ARG A 71 -7.49 -3.64 -20.38
CA ARG A 71 -7.51 -2.47 -19.48
C ARG A 71 -6.18 -1.70 -19.42
N THR A 72 -5.12 -2.23 -20.04
CA THR A 72 -3.76 -1.69 -19.96
C THR A 72 -3.49 -0.54 -20.93
N ALA A 73 -4.23 -0.42 -22.03
CA ALA A 73 -4.03 0.68 -22.99
C ALA A 73 -4.48 2.04 -22.39
N ILE A 74 -5.63 2.06 -21.69
CA ILE A 74 -6.10 3.26 -20.97
C ILE A 74 -5.16 3.54 -19.79
N ARG A 75 -4.75 2.52 -19.03
CA ARG A 75 -3.84 2.69 -17.87
C ARG A 75 -2.41 3.10 -18.22
N ALA A 76 -1.94 2.86 -19.44
CA ALA A 76 -0.58 3.20 -19.87
C ALA A 76 -0.49 4.64 -20.42
N ALA A 77 -1.58 5.18 -20.96
CA ALA A 77 -1.63 6.55 -21.49
C ALA A 77 -2.06 7.58 -20.43
N VAL A 78 -2.74 7.14 -19.37
CA VAL A 78 -3.25 8.02 -18.33
C VAL A 78 -2.19 8.21 -17.26
N GLY A 79 -1.76 9.46 -17.07
CA GLY A 79 -0.89 9.84 -15.96
C GLY A 79 -1.44 9.26 -14.66
N ARG A 80 -0.54 8.67 -13.86
CA ARG A 80 -0.80 7.88 -12.63
C ARG A 80 -1.71 8.55 -11.58
N ALA A 81 -2.12 9.80 -11.79
CA ALA A 81 -2.94 10.63 -10.90
C ALA A 81 -4.46 10.38 -10.99
N LEU A 82 -4.98 9.76 -12.05
CA LEU A 82 -6.41 9.48 -12.21
C LEU A 82 -6.64 8.11 -12.88
N ASP A 83 -7.27 7.13 -12.22
CA ASP A 83 -7.80 5.95 -12.92
C ASP A 83 -9.24 6.26 -13.36
N PHE A 84 -9.44 6.59 -14.64
CA PHE A 84 -10.77 6.84 -15.20
C PHE A 84 -11.71 5.61 -15.09
N GLY A 85 -11.18 4.42 -14.83
CA GLY A 85 -11.99 3.23 -14.61
C GLY A 85 -12.77 3.22 -13.30
N GLU A 86 -12.45 4.11 -12.35
CA GLU A 86 -13.14 4.25 -11.06
C GLU A 86 -14.03 5.49 -10.97
N LEU A 87 -14.01 6.34 -12.00
CA LEU A 87 -14.68 7.64 -11.99
C LEU A 87 -16.14 7.50 -12.42
N VAL A 88 -17.04 8.16 -11.69
CA VAL A 88 -18.50 8.16 -11.93
C VAL A 88 -18.96 9.55 -12.38
N ASP A 89 -19.98 9.62 -13.23
CA ASP A 89 -20.61 10.89 -13.60
C ASP A 89 -21.03 11.68 -12.34
N GLY A 90 -20.65 12.95 -12.29
CA GLY A 90 -20.81 13.82 -11.12
C GLY A 90 -19.64 13.81 -10.13
N ASP A 91 -18.60 13.00 -10.34
CA ASP A 91 -17.37 13.10 -9.53
C ASP A 91 -16.70 14.46 -9.70
N ALA A 92 -16.27 15.06 -8.58
CA ALA A 92 -15.55 16.32 -8.59
C ALA A 92 -14.08 16.11 -9.00
N LEU A 93 -13.67 16.87 -10.03
CA LEU A 93 -12.32 16.92 -10.54
C LEU A 93 -11.76 18.34 -10.44
N VAL A 94 -10.44 18.44 -10.47
CA VAL A 94 -9.71 19.70 -10.54
C VAL A 94 -8.90 19.71 -11.83
N HIS A 95 -9.17 20.72 -12.66
CA HIS A 95 -8.33 21.06 -13.79
C HIS A 95 -7.26 22.06 -13.35
N VAL A 96 -6.00 21.84 -13.70
CA VAL A 96 -4.85 22.68 -13.29
C VAL A 96 -5.09 24.18 -13.57
N THR A 97 -5.56 24.51 -14.76
CA THR A 97 -5.80 25.90 -15.20
C THR A 97 -7.19 26.46 -14.88
N GLN A 98 -8.28 25.71 -15.12
CA GLN A 98 -9.65 26.21 -15.01
C GLN A 98 -10.27 26.02 -13.62
N GLY A 99 -9.71 25.13 -12.80
CA GLY A 99 -10.18 24.86 -11.44
C GLY A 99 -11.16 23.70 -11.32
N VAL A 100 -12.05 23.78 -10.32
CA VAL A 100 -12.93 22.68 -9.93
C VAL A 100 -14.09 22.51 -10.91
N CYS A 101 -14.30 21.27 -11.36
CA CYS A 101 -15.33 20.86 -12.30
C CYS A 101 -15.95 19.51 -11.91
N LEU A 102 -17.02 19.11 -12.59
CA LEU A 102 -17.65 17.80 -12.48
C LEU A 102 -17.37 16.97 -13.73
N PHE A 103 -17.08 15.69 -13.55
CA PHE A 103 -16.91 14.75 -14.64
C PHE A 103 -18.26 14.36 -15.25
N ARG A 104 -18.38 14.42 -16.58
CA ARG A 104 -19.58 14.09 -17.37
C ARG A 104 -19.40 12.92 -18.34
N GLY A 105 -18.45 12.04 -18.06
CA GLY A 105 -18.17 10.88 -18.89
C GLY A 105 -17.14 11.13 -20.00
N ILE A 106 -16.87 10.08 -20.76
CA ILE A 106 -15.96 10.10 -21.92
C ILE A 106 -16.81 9.86 -23.17
N LYS A 107 -16.63 10.68 -24.20
CA LYS A 107 -17.32 10.58 -25.49
C LYS A 107 -16.30 10.51 -26.62
N ALA A 108 -16.50 9.58 -27.54
CA ALA A 108 -15.73 9.52 -28.77
C ALA A 108 -16.26 10.57 -29.76
N HIS A 109 -15.37 11.36 -30.34
CA HIS A 109 -15.66 12.29 -31.42
C HIS A 109 -14.79 11.94 -32.63
N GLU A 110 -15.39 11.96 -33.82
CA GLU A 110 -14.64 11.86 -35.07
C GLU A 110 -14.23 13.25 -35.52
N HIS A 111 -12.92 13.46 -35.65
CA HIS A 111 -12.36 14.70 -36.17
C HIS A 111 -11.30 14.35 -37.23
N ASN A 112 -11.46 14.89 -38.44
CA ASN A 112 -10.54 14.69 -39.57
C ASN A 112 -10.25 13.20 -39.90
N GLY A 113 -11.27 12.35 -39.86
CA GLY A 113 -11.14 10.91 -40.16
C GLY A 113 -10.43 10.09 -39.09
N ARG A 114 -10.19 10.67 -37.91
CA ARG A 114 -9.68 9.97 -36.72
C ARG A 114 -10.70 10.06 -35.60
N THR A 115 -11.03 8.90 -35.02
CA THR A 115 -11.83 8.83 -33.79
C THR A 115 -10.92 9.13 -32.60
N GLU A 116 -11.23 10.18 -31.85
CA GLU A 116 -10.51 10.57 -30.63
C GLU A 116 -11.49 10.69 -29.45
N ASP A 117 -11.03 10.24 -28.28
CA ASP A 117 -11.82 10.26 -27.07
C ASP A 117 -11.65 11.59 -26.32
N PHE A 118 -12.76 12.17 -25.91
CA PHE A 118 -12.82 13.41 -25.13
C PHE A 118 -13.52 13.18 -23.79
N VAL A 119 -12.93 13.74 -22.73
CA VAL A 119 -13.52 13.83 -21.39
C VAL A 119 -14.43 15.05 -21.34
N GLY A 120 -15.70 14.85 -20.99
CA GLY A 120 -16.65 15.94 -20.73
C GLY A 120 -16.51 16.44 -19.30
N LEU A 121 -16.38 17.76 -19.14
CA LEU A 121 -16.23 18.43 -17.84
C LEU A 121 -17.24 19.57 -17.73
N GLU A 122 -18.03 19.58 -16.65
CA GLU A 122 -18.97 20.66 -16.35
C GLU A 122 -18.42 21.61 -15.29
N PHE A 123 -18.45 22.91 -15.61
CA PHE A 123 -18.07 24.01 -14.74
C PHE A 123 -19.31 24.74 -14.20
N ALA A 124 -19.10 25.80 -13.42
CA ALA A 124 -20.20 26.67 -12.99
C ALA A 124 -21.00 27.21 -14.18
N GLU A 125 -22.27 27.55 -13.95
CA GLU A 125 -23.19 28.06 -14.97
C GLU A 125 -23.46 27.06 -16.12
N LYS A 126 -23.31 25.75 -15.87
CA LYS A 126 -23.49 24.68 -16.86
C LYS A 126 -22.57 24.80 -18.08
N SER A 127 -21.41 25.44 -17.92
CA SER A 127 -20.41 25.56 -18.97
C SER A 127 -19.70 24.21 -19.18
N MET A 128 -19.63 23.72 -20.41
CA MET A 128 -19.00 22.44 -20.74
C MET A 128 -17.63 22.65 -21.37
N LEU A 129 -16.63 21.89 -20.93
CA LEU A 129 -15.30 21.79 -21.52
C LEU A 129 -15.06 20.35 -21.97
N HIS A 130 -14.64 20.17 -23.22
CA HIS A 130 -14.24 18.87 -23.75
C HIS A 130 -12.71 18.82 -23.84
N LEU A 131 -12.11 17.91 -23.06
CA LEU A 131 -10.66 17.73 -23.00
C LEU A 131 -10.26 16.43 -23.69
N PRO A 132 -9.30 16.41 -24.63
CA PRO A 132 -8.79 15.17 -25.20
C PRO A 132 -8.25 14.24 -24.10
N VAL A 133 -8.49 12.93 -24.20
CA VAL A 133 -7.97 11.96 -23.21
C VAL A 133 -6.44 12.00 -23.09
N ARG A 134 -5.72 12.41 -24.15
CA ARG A 134 -4.26 12.63 -24.12
C ARG A 134 -3.83 13.69 -23.09
N GLU A 135 -4.68 14.70 -22.88
CA GLU A 135 -4.46 15.80 -21.95
C GLU A 135 -5.02 15.53 -20.55
N SER A 136 -5.48 14.31 -20.30
CA SER A 136 -6.04 13.88 -19.00
C SER A 136 -5.10 14.10 -17.79
N HIS A 137 -3.80 14.19 -18.02
CA HIS A 137 -2.80 14.48 -16.99
C HIS A 137 -2.99 15.88 -16.35
N LEU A 138 -3.76 16.77 -16.96
CA LEU A 138 -4.14 18.08 -16.42
C LEU A 138 -5.29 18.01 -15.41
N LEU A 139 -5.89 16.83 -15.25
CA LEU A 139 -6.96 16.58 -14.31
C LEU A 139 -6.42 15.87 -13.07
N THR A 140 -7.02 16.15 -11.92
CA THR A 140 -6.78 15.41 -10.68
C THR A 140 -8.09 15.26 -9.92
N ARG A 141 -8.28 14.15 -9.20
CA ARG A 141 -9.49 13.96 -8.39
C ARG A 141 -9.53 14.99 -7.27
N TYR A 142 -10.69 15.62 -7.06
CA TYR A 142 -10.86 16.53 -5.93
C TYR A 142 -10.90 15.74 -4.62
N ILE A 143 -10.07 16.14 -3.64
CA ILE A 143 -10.04 15.58 -2.29
C ILE A 143 -10.34 16.71 -1.32
N GLY A 144 -11.58 16.77 -0.84
CA GLY A 144 -12.05 17.77 0.12
C GLY A 144 -11.94 17.29 1.57
N ILE A 145 -11.77 18.24 2.49
CA ILE A 145 -11.87 17.99 3.92
C ILE A 145 -13.35 18.13 4.31
N GLY A 146 -14.05 17.00 4.47
CA GLY A 146 -15.45 16.94 4.89
C GLY A 146 -16.42 16.46 3.81
N ARG A 147 -17.74 16.56 4.07
CA ARG A 147 -18.82 16.12 3.15
C ARG A 147 -19.39 17.24 2.27
N ALA A 148 -18.86 18.46 2.34
CA ALA A 148 -19.38 19.57 1.56
C ALA A 148 -19.02 19.41 0.08
N HIS A 149 -19.99 19.63 -0.81
CA HIS A 149 -19.72 19.69 -2.24
C HIS A 149 -18.82 20.90 -2.56
N PRO A 150 -17.79 20.72 -3.40
CA PRO A 150 -16.89 21.81 -3.71
C PRO A 150 -17.57 22.85 -4.59
N LYS A 151 -17.17 24.10 -4.41
CA LYS A 151 -17.63 25.21 -5.26
C LYS A 151 -17.04 25.06 -6.65
N LEU A 152 -17.89 24.89 -7.66
CA LEU A 152 -17.47 24.82 -9.06
C LEU A 152 -16.85 26.15 -9.50
N SER A 153 -15.78 26.07 -10.29
CA SER A 153 -15.10 27.23 -10.86
C SER A 153 -15.82 27.72 -12.11
N LYS A 154 -15.76 29.04 -12.38
CA LYS A 154 -16.28 29.61 -13.63
C LYS A 154 -15.23 29.50 -14.73
N LEU A 155 -15.61 28.98 -15.89
CA LEU A 155 -14.71 28.87 -17.04
C LEU A 155 -14.29 30.27 -17.51
N GLY A 156 -12.98 30.51 -17.64
CA GLY A 156 -12.44 31.84 -17.98
C GLY A 156 -12.52 32.89 -16.85
N GLY A 157 -13.01 32.53 -15.67
CA GLY A 157 -13.02 33.42 -14.51
C GLY A 157 -11.68 33.41 -13.76
N GLY A 158 -11.13 34.58 -13.44
CA GLY A 158 -9.87 34.71 -12.67
C GLY A 158 -9.96 34.32 -11.18
N GLY A 159 -11.10 33.79 -10.72
CA GLY A 159 -11.29 33.42 -9.32
C GLY A 159 -10.40 32.24 -8.89
N TRP A 160 -10.27 31.22 -9.74
CA TRP A 160 -9.43 30.07 -9.48
C TRP A 160 -7.95 30.45 -9.34
N GLU A 161 -7.45 31.27 -10.26
CA GLU A 161 -6.05 31.71 -10.25
C GLU A 161 -5.72 32.48 -8.96
N LYS A 162 -6.62 33.35 -8.50
CA LYS A 162 -6.47 34.05 -7.22
C LYS A 162 -6.42 33.09 -6.03
N SER A 163 -7.34 32.13 -5.97
CA SER A 163 -7.37 31.12 -4.90
C SER A 163 -6.12 30.25 -4.91
N ARG A 164 -5.65 29.85 -6.09
CA ARG A 164 -4.42 29.07 -6.27
C ARG A 164 -3.20 29.85 -5.77
N LYS A 165 -3.01 31.10 -6.19
CA LYS A 165 -1.90 31.95 -5.73
C LYS A 165 -1.91 32.16 -4.22
N ALA A 166 -3.10 32.35 -3.63
CA ALA A 166 -3.24 32.48 -2.18
C ALA A 166 -2.84 31.19 -1.44
N ALA A 167 -3.23 30.01 -1.95
CA ALA A 167 -2.85 28.72 -1.38
C ALA A 167 -1.35 28.43 -1.52
N GLU A 168 -0.76 28.77 -2.67
CA GLU A 168 0.69 28.65 -2.91
C GLU A 168 1.47 29.50 -1.90
N LYS A 169 1.06 30.76 -1.69
CA LYS A 169 1.65 31.65 -0.69
C LYS A 169 1.54 31.07 0.72
N ALA A 170 0.34 30.66 1.14
CA ALA A 170 0.11 30.09 2.47
C ALA A 170 0.96 28.82 2.71
N THR A 171 1.15 28.00 1.68
CA THR A 171 1.99 26.81 1.75
C THR A 171 3.47 27.17 1.92
N ALA A 172 3.95 28.18 1.18
CA ALA A 172 5.31 28.69 1.33
C ALA A 172 5.56 29.27 2.73
N ASP A 173 4.60 30.04 3.25
CA ASP A 173 4.67 30.63 4.60
C ASP A 173 4.70 29.53 5.68
N LEU A 174 3.90 28.47 5.54
CA LEU A 174 3.92 27.32 6.45
C LEU A 174 5.25 26.56 6.37
N ALA A 175 5.77 26.32 5.17
CA ALA A 175 7.05 25.66 4.99
C ALA A 175 8.19 26.46 5.65
N ALA A 176 8.20 27.79 5.50
CA ALA A 176 9.16 28.66 6.16
C ALA A 176 9.06 28.58 7.70
N GLN A 177 7.84 28.55 8.24
CA GLN A 177 7.61 28.37 9.68
C GLN A 177 8.13 27.02 10.20
N LEU A 178 7.90 25.93 9.45
CA LEU A 178 8.41 24.61 9.81
C LEU A 178 9.94 24.56 9.78
N LEU A 179 10.57 25.20 8.79
CA LEU A 179 12.03 25.31 8.72
C LEU A 179 12.59 26.11 9.90
N ALA A 180 11.94 27.21 10.27
CA ALA A 180 12.33 28.00 11.44
C ALA A 180 12.18 27.19 12.75
N MET A 181 11.13 26.36 12.86
CA MET A 181 10.90 25.50 14.02
C MET A 181 11.91 24.35 14.12
N GLN A 182 12.37 23.81 12.99
CA GLN A 182 13.37 22.72 12.95
C GLN A 182 14.81 23.22 13.12
N GLY A 183 15.03 24.54 13.16
CA GLY A 183 16.35 25.13 13.42
C GLY A 183 16.92 24.75 14.80
N PRO A 184 18.23 24.92 15.02
CA PRO A 184 18.84 24.62 16.30
C PRO A 184 18.13 25.41 17.41
N PRO A 185 17.75 24.77 18.54
CA PRO A 185 17.07 25.45 19.61
C PRO A 185 17.96 26.60 20.14
N ALA A 186 17.34 27.75 20.44
CA ALA A 186 18.03 28.89 21.05
C ALA A 186 18.61 28.58 22.44
N ARG A 187 18.24 27.43 23.03
CA ARG A 187 18.78 26.91 24.29
C ARG A 187 19.68 25.71 24.02
N PRO A 188 20.75 25.52 24.81
CA PRO A 188 21.57 24.32 24.71
C PRO A 188 20.68 23.09 24.84
N ALA A 189 20.83 22.15 23.91
CA ALA A 189 20.09 20.91 23.92
C ALA A 189 20.36 20.17 25.25
N TRP A 190 19.30 19.73 25.92
CA TRP A 190 19.43 18.79 27.02
C TRP A 190 19.88 17.46 26.42
N HIS A 191 21.20 17.20 26.44
CA HIS A 191 21.74 15.94 25.97
C HIS A 191 21.42 14.85 26.99
N HIS A 192 20.64 13.86 26.59
CA HIS A 192 20.54 12.61 27.33
C HIS A 192 21.89 11.89 27.18
N ALA A 193 22.62 11.71 28.28
CA ALA A 193 23.84 10.92 28.23
C ALA A 193 23.47 9.48 27.83
N PRO A 194 24.00 8.93 26.72
CA PRO A 194 23.64 7.61 26.25
C PRO A 194 23.96 6.53 27.30
N GLN A 195 24.94 6.79 28.18
CA GLN A 195 25.43 5.87 29.23
C GLN A 195 25.26 6.43 30.66
N GLY A 196 24.12 7.07 30.92
CA GLY A 196 23.80 7.53 32.27
C GLY A 196 23.33 6.40 33.22
N PRO A 197 23.28 6.65 34.54
CA PRO A 197 22.82 5.69 35.55
C PRO A 197 21.40 5.13 35.30
N GLY A 198 20.58 5.78 34.46
CA GLY A 198 19.26 5.32 34.05
C GLY A 198 19.21 4.16 33.04
N GLN A 199 20.32 3.74 32.44
CA GLN A 199 20.34 2.64 31.46
C GLN A 199 19.81 1.32 32.04
N ARG A 200 20.16 1.02 33.29
CA ARG A 200 19.72 -0.21 33.97
C ARG A 200 18.20 -0.22 34.14
N LEU A 201 17.64 0.90 34.58
CA LEU A 201 16.20 1.08 34.74
C LEU A 201 15.47 1.03 33.38
N MET A 202 16.06 1.58 32.33
CA MET A 202 15.50 1.48 30.97
C MET A 202 15.42 0.02 30.51
N GLY A 203 16.46 -0.78 30.75
CA GLY A 203 16.46 -2.20 30.38
C GLY A 203 15.49 -3.06 31.20
N GLU A 204 15.22 -2.69 32.46
CA GLU A 204 14.18 -3.31 33.29
C GLU A 204 12.77 -2.93 32.78
N PHE A 205 12.58 -1.67 32.41
CA PHE A 205 11.35 -1.17 31.80
C PHE A 205 11.04 -1.85 30.45
N GLU A 206 12.02 -1.97 29.56
CA GLU A 206 11.84 -2.63 28.26
C GLU A 206 11.42 -4.10 28.40
N ARG A 207 11.91 -4.78 29.45
CA ARG A 207 11.56 -6.19 29.75
C ARG A 207 10.20 -6.36 30.42
N SER A 208 9.64 -5.30 31.02
CA SER A 208 8.29 -5.34 31.60
C SER A 208 7.19 -5.46 30.53
N PHE A 209 7.47 -5.06 29.29
CA PHE A 209 6.53 -5.22 28.19
C PHE A 209 6.41 -6.69 27.79
N ARG A 210 5.21 -7.24 27.95
CA ARG A 210 4.89 -8.64 27.63
C ARG A 210 4.90 -8.95 26.12
N THR A 211 4.81 -7.93 25.25
CA THR A 211 4.69 -8.11 23.80
C THR A 211 6.02 -7.88 23.08
N ALA A 212 6.32 -8.76 22.11
CA ALA A 212 7.48 -8.59 21.23
C ALA A 212 7.28 -7.35 20.33
N ARG A 213 8.32 -6.52 20.23
CA ARG A 213 8.29 -5.26 19.46
C ARG A 213 8.08 -5.59 17.96
N LEU A 214 7.07 -4.97 17.34
CA LEU A 214 6.83 -5.15 15.90
C LEU A 214 8.05 -4.69 15.08
N PRO A 215 8.37 -5.37 13.96
CA PRO A 215 9.54 -5.06 13.14
C PRO A 215 9.57 -3.61 12.64
N THR A 216 8.42 -3.00 12.35
CA THR A 216 8.29 -1.58 11.95
C THR A 216 8.71 -0.60 13.03
N LYS A 217 8.61 -0.99 14.31
CA LYS A 217 9.04 -0.16 15.45
C LYS A 217 10.52 -0.30 15.78
N ARG A 218 11.19 -1.36 15.29
CA ARG A 218 12.62 -1.62 15.57
C ARG A 218 13.55 -0.70 14.78
N ALA A 219 13.14 -0.27 13.58
CA ALA A 219 13.95 0.55 12.69
C ALA A 219 14.07 2.03 13.10
N ARG A 220 13.20 2.54 13.98
CA ARG A 220 13.20 3.94 14.41
C ARG A 220 14.13 4.26 15.58
N SER A 221 14.69 3.25 16.25
CA SER A 221 15.51 3.42 17.46
C SER A 221 17.02 3.30 17.21
N SER A 222 17.46 3.15 15.96
CA SER A 222 18.87 2.98 15.59
C SER A 222 19.50 4.21 14.94
N THR A 223 18.83 5.36 14.99
CA THR A 223 19.29 6.65 14.46
C THR A 223 19.23 7.68 15.57
#